data_AF-W7S9L7-F1
#
_entry.id   AF-W7S9L7-F1
#
_cell.length_a   1.000
_cell.length_b   1.000
_cell.length_c   1.000
_cell.angle_alpha   90.00
_cell.angle_beta   90.00
_cell.angle_gamma   90.00
#
_symmetry.space_group_name_H-M   'P 1'
#
loop_
_entity.id
_entity.type
_entity.pdbx_description
1 polymer ?
#
loop_
_entity_poly.entity_id
_entity_poly.type
_entity_poly.pdbx_seq_one_letter_code
_entity_poly.pdbx_strand_id
1 'polypeptide(L)' 'MAETRQRLIDGAIETIRQHGIAGTSARTIAATAGVNQALVFYHFGSVNDLLKAACLAAT' A
#
# COMPACT_ATOMS: atom_id res chain seq x y z
N MET A 1 1.46 -8.70 13.57
CA MET A 1 0.77 -9.05 12.30
C MET A 1 -0.16 -7.95 11.79
N ALA A 2 -0.81 -7.17 12.67
CA ALA A 2 -1.57 -5.98 12.25
C ALA A 2 -0.68 -4.82 11.78
N GLU A 3 0.53 -4.69 12.35
CA GLU A 3 1.45 -3.58 12.07
C GLU A 3 1.89 -3.50 10.59
N THR A 4 2.33 -4.60 9.98
CA THR A 4 2.74 -4.61 8.56
C THR A 4 1.58 -4.29 7.62
N ARG A 5 0.39 -4.83 7.91
CA ARG A 5 -0.81 -4.56 7.11
C ARG A 5 -1.17 -3.08 7.15
N GLN A 6 -1.09 -2.46 8.34
CA GLN A 6 -1.32 -1.03 8.50
C GLN A 6 -0.25 -0.19 7.81
N ARG A 7 1.03 -0.53 7.97
CA ARG A 7 2.13 0.17 7.28
C ARG A 7 1.99 0.15 5.76
N LEU A 8 1.50 -0.96 5.20
CA LEU A 8 1.19 -1.05 3.76
C LEU A 8 0.03 -0.13 3.36
N ILE A 9 -1.02 0.00 4.18
CA ILE A 9 -2.13 0.93 3.96
C ILE A 9 -1.62 2.38 4.00
N ASP A 10 -0.87 2.73 5.05
CA ASP A 10 -0.33 4.08 5.23
C ASP A 10 0.63 4.43 4.08
N GLY A 11 1.51 3.50 3.70
CA GLY A 11 2.41 3.69 2.57
C GLY A 11 1.69 3.76 1.23
N ALA A 12 0.55 3.09 1.06
CA ALA A 12 -0.27 3.23 -0.14
C ALA A 12 -0.92 4.62 -0.22
N ILE A 13 -1.49 5.11 0.88
CA ILE A 13 -2.07 6.46 0.96
C ILE A 13 -0.99 7.51 0.63
N GLU A 14 0.19 7.38 1.21
CA GLU A 14 1.27 8.33 0.99
C GLU A 14 1.85 8.24 -0.43
N THR A 15 1.95 7.04 -1.00
CA THR A 15 2.38 6.85 -2.39
C THR A 15 1.42 7.55 -3.36
N ILE A 16 0.11 7.43 -3.14
CA ILE A 16 -0.90 8.12 -3.95
C ILE A 16 -0.76 9.64 -3.81
N ARG A 17 -0.51 10.17 -2.61
CA ARG A 17 -0.32 11.62 -2.39
C ARG A 17 0.90 12.17 -3.12
N GLN A 18 2.00 11.43 -3.13
CA GLN A 18 3.28 11.89 -3.71
C GLN A 18 3.37 11.64 -5.22
N HIS A 19 2.84 10.52 -5.71
CA HIS A 19 3.07 10.04 -7.08
C HIS A 19 1.79 9.89 -7.91
N GLY A 20 0.61 10.11 -7.31
CA GLY A 20 -0.67 9.84 -7.94
C GLY A 20 -0.95 8.35 -8.16
N ILE A 21 -2.17 8.04 -8.61
CA ILE A 21 -2.60 6.66 -8.90
C ILE A 21 -1.70 6.00 -9.96
N ALA A 22 -1.31 6.73 -11.02
CA ALA A 22 -0.48 6.19 -12.10
C ALA A 22 0.94 5.79 -11.65
N GLY A 23 1.50 6.46 -10.64
CA GLY A 23 2.80 6.12 -10.04
C GLY A 23 2.74 5.02 -8.98
N THR A 24 1.56 4.47 -8.70
CA THR A 24 1.34 3.55 -7.61
C THR A 24 1.50 2.10 -8.06
N SER A 25 2.45 1.39 -7.46
CA SER A 25 2.75 -0.04 -7.72
C SER A 25 3.14 -0.74 -6.42
N ALA A 26 3.16 -2.08 -6.40
CA ALA A 26 3.63 -2.85 -5.24
C ALA A 26 5.03 -2.40 -4.79
N ARG A 27 5.91 -2.09 -5.75
CA ARG A 27 7.28 -1.64 -5.50
C ARG A 27 7.32 -0.26 -4.86
N THR A 28 6.63 0.73 -5.44
CA THR A 28 6.61 2.09 -4.91
C THR A 28 5.93 2.14 -3.54
N ILE A 29 4.81 1.43 -3.35
CA ILE A 29 4.12 1.36 -2.06
C ILE A 29 5.03 0.75 -0.99
N ALA A 30 5.68 -0.37 -1.29
CA ALA A 30 6.54 -1.05 -0.33
C ALA A 30 7.77 -0.22 0.05
N ALA A 31 8.33 0.52 -0.91
CA ALA A 31 9.39 1.49 -0.65
C ALA A 31 8.92 2.60 0.29
N THR A 32 7.76 3.20 0.03
CA THR A 32 7.17 4.25 0.90
C THR A 32 6.82 3.72 2.29
N ALA A 33 6.30 2.50 2.39
CA ALA A 33 5.98 1.84 3.66
C ALA A 33 7.22 1.34 4.44
N GLY A 34 8.39 1.31 3.80
CA GLY A 34 9.63 0.76 4.37
C GLY A 34 9.52 -0.75 4.65
N VAL A 35 8.88 -1.51 3.76
CA VAL A 35 8.68 -2.97 3.88
C VAL A 35 9.02 -3.70 2.59
N ASN A 36 9.05 -5.04 2.64
CA ASN A 36 9.24 -5.87 1.45
C ASN A 36 7.98 -5.91 0.58
N GLN A 37 8.12 -5.70 -0.73
CA GLN A 37 7.01 -5.75 -1.70
C GLN A 37 6.24 -7.08 -1.73
N ALA A 38 6.88 -8.20 -1.38
CA ALA A 38 6.20 -9.50 -1.28
C ALA A 38 5.07 -9.49 -0.23
N LEU A 39 5.17 -8.61 0.77
CA LEU A 39 4.17 -8.47 1.83
C LEU A 39 2.87 -7.84 1.31
N VAL A 40 2.90 -7.10 0.19
CA VAL A 40 1.67 -6.63 -0.49
C VAL A 40 0.83 -7.83 -0.90
N PHE A 41 1.43 -8.79 -1.62
CA PHE A 41 0.75 -9.98 -2.11
C PHE A 41 0.35 -10.92 -0.96
N TYR A 42 1.19 -11.04 0.06
CA TYR A 42 0.87 -11.84 1.25
C TYR A 42 -0.35 -11.32 2.02
N HIS A 43 -0.47 -10.00 2.21
CA HIS A 43 -1.53 -9.41 3.04
C HIS A 43 -2.81 -9.06 2.25
N PHE A 44 -2.70 -8.74 0.97
CA PHE A 44 -3.80 -8.20 0.18
C PHE A 44 -4.10 -9.00 -1.09
N GLY A 45 -3.22 -9.92 -1.51
CA GLY A 45 -3.38 -10.68 -2.76
C GLY A 45 -3.08 -9.86 -4.02
N SER A 46 -3.40 -8.57 -4.04
CA SER A 46 -3.10 -7.67 -5.16
C SER A 46 -2.85 -6.23 -4.71
N VAL A 47 -2.21 -5.43 -5.58
CA VAL A 47 -2.08 -3.98 -5.39
C VAL A 47 -3.47 -3.33 -5.36
N ASN A 48 -4.38 -3.75 -6.24
CA ASN A 48 -5.73 -3.19 -6.29
C ASN A 48 -6.50 -3.39 -4.97
N ASP A 49 -6.36 -4.55 -4.32
CA ASP A 49 -7.04 -4.80 -3.04
C ASP A 49 -6.41 -4.00 -1.89
N LEU A 50 -5.10 -3.77 -1.93
CA LEU A 50 -4.45 -2.81 -1.03
C LEU A 50 -4.98 -1.38 -1.26
N LEU A 51 -5.13 -0.95 -2.50
CA LEU A 51 -5.66 0.39 -2.82
C LEU A 51 -7.11 0.56 -2.38
N LYS A 52 -7.95 -0.46 -2.55
CA LYS A 52 -9.32 -0.46 -1.99
C LYS A 52 -9.31 -0.28 -0.48
N ALA A 53 -8.46 -1.04 0.22
CA ALA A 53 -8.33 -0.93 1.67
C ALA A 53 -7.84 0.47 2.10
N ALA A 54 -6.91 1.06 1.35
CA ALA A 54 -6.44 2.42 1.58
C ALA A 54 -7.53 3.47 1.38
N CYS A 55 -8.35 3.36 0.33
CA CYS A 55 -9.49 4.25 0.13
C CYS A 55 -10.51 4.17 1.27
N LEU A 56 -10.82 2.95 1.73
CA LEU A 56 -11.73 2.74 2.87
C LEU A 56 -11.17 3.28 4.20
N ALA A 57 -9.86 3.27 4.39
CA ALA A 57 -9.22 3.77 5.61
C ALA A 57 -9.07 5.30 5.64
N ALA A 58 -9.13 5.96 4.48
CA ALA A 58 -8.97 7.41 4.34
C ALA A 58 -10.30 8.19 4.30
N THR A 59 -11.44 7.48 4.40
CA THR A 59 -12.80 8.05 4.41
C THR A 59 -13.39 7.93 5.81
#